data_AF-A0A7H1C0Y2-F1
#
_entry.id   AF-A0A7H1C0Y2-F1
#
_cell.length_a   1.000
_cell.length_b   1.000
_cell.length_c   1.000
_cell.angle_alpha   90.00
_cell.angle_beta   90.00
_cell.angle_gamma   90.00
#
_symmetry.space_group_name_H-M   'P 1'
#
loop_
_entity.id
_entity.type
_entity.pdbx_description
1 polymer ?
#
loop_
_entity_poly.entity_id
_entity_poly.type
_entity_poly.pdbx_seq_one_letter_code
_entity_poly.pdbx_strand_id
1 'polypeptide(L)'
;MNKISDLLSITEKYSHILYYAFIAVLILILYFVFTYRAKSSFSLIHRLLILLIGNDKNYKKDNELINDIMEIERFNFYYKTNAICLRQKQEFESWVRKYELDYKLLSKLKNNFDIQELKVINVPSKNKFITLLIVYLLTLSLSLITMPFMINNTTGESLLIQLKSNQQYYWLKDDYVRKFNWKEIFSLSHSSEKYTHCQFIEENHSSDDINTICKIILDKKNNEYIKSSINTQQNLFIMIIVIIAVILFQWLSYIYSLGNRLDADRMIKKKIKQRL
;
A
#
# COMPACT_ATOMS: atom_id res chain seq x y z
N MET A 1 24.19 25.99 -9.10
CA MET A 1 24.75 24.81 -9.79
C MET A 1 25.56 23.87 -8.90
N ASN A 2 26.35 24.35 -7.92
CA ASN A 2 27.25 23.47 -7.15
C ASN A 2 26.58 22.44 -6.22
N LYS A 3 25.38 22.71 -5.66
CA LYS A 3 24.73 21.74 -4.74
C LYS A 3 24.14 20.50 -5.41
N ILE A 4 23.73 20.61 -6.68
CA ILE A 4 23.17 19.49 -7.46
C ILE A 4 24.31 18.61 -7.99
N SER A 5 25.42 19.21 -8.40
CA SER A 5 26.63 18.46 -8.75
C SER A 5 27.23 17.74 -7.54
N ASP A 6 27.19 18.36 -6.35
CA ASP A 6 27.65 17.72 -5.11
C ASP A 6 26.76 16.53 -4.74
N LEU A 7 25.44 16.65 -4.89
CA LEU A 7 24.50 15.55 -4.61
C LEU A 7 24.65 14.39 -5.63
N LEU A 8 24.84 14.71 -6.91
CA LEU A 8 25.10 13.73 -7.97
C LEU A 8 26.45 13.00 -7.77
N SER A 9 27.49 13.71 -7.34
CA SER A 9 28.80 13.13 -7.04
C SER A 9 28.77 12.16 -5.85
N ILE A 10 27.93 12.43 -4.84
CA ILE A 10 27.69 11.53 -3.70
C ILE A 10 26.95 10.29 -4.18
N THR A 11 25.95 10.43 -5.05
CA THR A 11 25.21 9.27 -5.60
C THR A 11 26.07 8.37 -6.49
N GLU A 12 27.00 8.94 -7.28
CA GLU A 12 27.94 8.13 -8.07
C GLU A 12 28.96 7.38 -7.19
N LYS A 13 29.50 8.03 -6.15
CA LYS A 13 30.52 7.45 -5.27
C LYS A 13 29.99 6.30 -4.39
N TYR A 14 28.72 6.34 -3.99
CA TYR A 14 28.08 5.30 -3.17
C TYR A 14 27.16 4.36 -3.96
N SER A 15 27.13 4.47 -5.29
CA SER A 15 26.26 3.67 -6.18
C SER A 15 26.41 2.16 -5.96
N HIS A 16 27.63 1.65 -5.79
CA HIS A 16 27.88 0.23 -5.52
C HIS A 16 27.38 -0.20 -4.13
N ILE A 17 27.61 0.62 -3.09
CA ILE A 17 27.17 0.31 -1.72
C ILE A 17 25.64 0.32 -1.63
N LEU A 18 24.98 1.29 -2.28
CA LEU A 18 23.53 1.37 -2.38
C LEU A 18 22.95 0.19 -3.17
N TYR A 19 23.61 -0.25 -4.24
CA TYR A 19 23.22 -1.44 -5.01
C TYR A 19 23.28 -2.73 -4.17
N TYR A 20 24.37 -2.97 -3.43
CA TYR A 20 24.47 -4.14 -2.55
C TYR A 20 23.50 -4.08 -1.37
N ALA A 21 23.28 -2.90 -0.78
CA ALA A 21 22.27 -2.70 0.26
C ALA A 21 20.86 -2.98 -0.27
N PHE A 22 20.54 -2.54 -1.49
CA PHE A 22 19.26 -2.82 -2.14
C PHE A 22 19.05 -4.32 -2.38
N ILE A 23 20.06 -5.04 -2.88
CA ILE A 23 20.00 -6.50 -3.04
C ILE A 23 19.81 -7.20 -1.70
N ALA A 24 20.53 -6.80 -0.66
CA ALA A 24 20.38 -7.37 0.68
C ALA A 24 18.97 -7.15 1.25
N VAL A 25 18.40 -5.96 1.06
CA VAL A 25 17.00 -5.66 1.43
C VAL A 25 16.02 -6.50 0.62
N LEU A 26 16.27 -6.71 -0.67
CA LEU A 26 15.41 -7.53 -1.54
C LEU A 26 15.44 -9.01 -1.12
N ILE A 27 16.61 -9.53 -0.74
CA ILE A 27 16.79 -10.87 -0.18
C ILE A 27 16.07 -10.98 1.18
N LEU A 28 16.17 -9.97 2.04
CA LEU A 28 15.47 -9.92 3.33
C LEU A 28 13.95 -9.87 3.16
N ILE A 29 13.45 -9.11 2.20
CA ILE A 29 12.01 -9.05 1.85
C ILE A 29 11.56 -10.41 1.32
N LEU A 30 12.30 -11.02 0.41
CA LEU A 30 11.98 -12.36 -0.10
C LEU A 30 11.97 -13.38 1.04
N TYR A 31 13.02 -13.41 1.87
CA TYR A 31 13.07 -14.24 3.07
C TYR A 31 11.85 -14.01 3.96
N PHE A 32 11.53 -12.76 4.30
CA PHE A 32 10.38 -12.40 5.13
C PHE A 32 9.04 -12.81 4.51
N VAL A 33 8.88 -12.66 3.19
CA VAL A 33 7.66 -13.08 2.48
C VAL A 33 7.50 -14.61 2.51
N PHE A 34 8.61 -15.36 2.38
CA PHE A 34 8.59 -16.81 2.49
C PHE A 34 8.34 -17.28 3.93
N THR A 35 9.02 -16.71 4.93
CA THR A 35 8.84 -17.05 6.34
C THR A 35 7.45 -16.66 6.85
N TYR A 36 6.90 -15.52 6.43
CA TYR A 36 5.54 -15.10 6.79
C TYR A 36 4.46 -15.98 6.14
N ARG A 37 4.75 -16.57 4.97
CA ARG A 37 3.82 -17.50 4.30
C ARG A 37 3.87 -18.93 4.83
N ALA A 38 5.04 -19.40 5.26
CA ALA A 38 5.24 -20.76 5.74
C ALA A 38 5.23 -20.89 7.28
N LYS A 39 5.32 -19.77 8.02
CA LYS A 39 5.57 -19.68 9.48
C LYS A 39 6.83 -20.40 10.00
N SER A 40 7.53 -21.14 9.14
CA SER A 40 8.81 -21.82 9.39
C SER A 40 9.71 -21.69 8.17
N SER A 41 10.99 -21.41 8.40
CA SER A 41 12.05 -21.39 7.37
C SER A 41 12.70 -22.76 7.18
N PHE A 42 12.31 -23.77 7.98
CA PHE A 42 13.05 -25.02 8.10
C PHE A 42 13.06 -25.82 6.79
N SER A 43 12.00 -25.80 5.98
CA SER A 43 12.00 -26.46 4.66
C SER A 43 13.09 -25.93 3.71
N LEU A 44 13.31 -24.61 3.71
CA LEU A 44 14.31 -23.96 2.87
C LEU A 44 15.71 -24.14 3.42
N ILE A 45 15.87 -23.99 4.75
CA ILE A 45 17.13 -24.25 5.44
C ILE A 45 17.54 -25.72 5.24
N HIS A 46 16.60 -26.65 5.31
CA HIS A 46 16.85 -28.07 5.09
C HIS A 46 17.21 -28.37 3.63
N ARG A 47 16.53 -27.77 2.64
CA ARG A 47 16.92 -27.88 1.23
C ARG A 47 18.30 -27.27 0.95
N LEU A 48 18.64 -26.14 1.57
CA LEU A 48 19.95 -25.52 1.50
C LEU A 48 21.01 -26.40 2.19
N LEU A 49 20.70 -26.99 3.35
CA LEU A 49 21.55 -27.93 4.06
C LEU A 49 21.82 -29.18 3.22
N ILE A 50 20.80 -29.75 2.57
CA ILE A 50 20.97 -30.90 1.66
C ILE A 50 21.83 -30.50 0.44
N LEU A 51 21.66 -29.29 -0.09
CA LEU A 51 22.47 -28.75 -1.19
C LEU A 51 23.93 -28.52 -0.79
N LEU A 52 24.18 -28.06 0.44
CA LEU A 52 25.52 -27.75 0.98
C LEU A 52 26.27 -29.00 1.48
N ILE A 53 25.57 -29.92 2.14
CA ILE A 53 26.16 -31.11 2.79
C ILE A 53 26.21 -32.31 1.83
N GLY A 54 25.44 -32.27 0.75
CA GLY A 54 25.35 -33.37 -0.21
C GLY A 54 24.37 -34.45 0.23
N ASN A 55 23.86 -35.19 -0.76
CA ASN A 55 22.75 -36.13 -0.62
C ASN A 55 23.24 -37.45 0.01
N ASP A 56 23.49 -37.45 1.32
CA ASP A 56 23.85 -38.69 2.03
C ASP A 56 22.65 -39.66 2.02
N LYS A 57 22.81 -40.79 1.33
CA LYS A 57 21.76 -41.81 1.15
C LYS A 57 21.39 -42.48 2.48
N ASN A 58 22.25 -42.42 3.50
CA ASN A 58 21.98 -42.94 4.83
C ASN A 58 21.09 -42.00 5.67
N TYR A 59 21.05 -40.70 5.35
CA TYR A 59 20.26 -39.70 6.07
C TYR A 59 18.74 -39.92 5.95
N LYS A 60 18.28 -40.63 4.91
CA LYS A 60 16.86 -40.88 4.63
C LYS A 60 16.22 -41.95 5.50
N LYS A 61 17.00 -42.86 6.10
CA LYS A 61 16.47 -44.06 6.79
C LYS A 61 16.25 -43.86 8.29
N ASP A 62 17.03 -42.96 8.92
CA ASP A 62 17.05 -42.80 10.39
C ASP A 62 16.32 -41.54 10.90
N ASN A 63 15.78 -40.70 10.01
CA ASN A 63 15.21 -39.41 10.37
C ASN A 63 13.69 -39.34 10.15
N GLU A 64 12.95 -40.29 10.73
CA GLU A 64 11.48 -40.33 10.72
C GLU A 64 10.87 -38.98 11.16
N LEU A 65 11.40 -38.40 12.24
CA LEU A 65 10.95 -37.10 12.74
C LEU A 65 11.23 -35.93 11.76
N ILE A 66 12.31 -35.97 10.99
CA ILE A 66 12.58 -34.93 9.98
C ILE A 66 11.63 -35.09 8.79
N ASN A 67 11.33 -36.32 8.38
CA ASN A 67 10.35 -36.59 7.34
C ASN A 67 8.96 -36.09 7.75
N ASP A 68 8.56 -36.31 9.01
CA ASP A 68 7.32 -35.79 9.58
C ASP A 68 7.26 -34.26 9.55
N ILE A 69 8.34 -33.59 9.98
CA ILE A 69 8.45 -32.13 9.93
C ILE A 69 8.33 -31.64 8.47
N MET A 70 9.07 -32.25 7.54
CA MET A 70 9.03 -31.88 6.13
C MET A 70 7.63 -32.05 5.54
N GLU A 71 6.90 -33.09 5.95
CA GLU A 71 5.54 -33.35 5.51
C GLU A 71 4.57 -32.29 6.03
N ILE A 72 4.67 -31.92 7.31
CA ILE A 72 3.89 -30.85 7.93
C ILE A 72 4.16 -29.51 7.26
N GLU A 73 5.43 -29.21 6.96
CA GLU A 73 5.79 -27.96 6.28
C GLU A 73 5.27 -27.90 4.85
N ARG A 74 5.37 -28.99 4.09
CA ARG A 74 4.77 -29.06 2.74
C ARG A 74 3.27 -28.84 2.82
N PHE A 75 2.60 -29.50 3.77
CA PHE A 75 1.18 -29.32 3.99
C PHE A 75 0.83 -27.86 4.31
N ASN A 76 1.50 -27.23 5.28
CA ASN A 76 1.30 -25.83 5.64
C ASN A 76 1.60 -24.89 4.45
N PHE A 77 2.58 -25.19 3.63
CA PHE A 77 2.90 -24.42 2.43
C PHE A 77 1.78 -24.47 1.38
N TYR A 78 1.28 -25.66 1.06
CA TYR A 78 0.24 -25.83 0.04
C TYR A 78 -1.13 -25.35 0.52
N TYR A 79 -1.50 -25.67 1.76
CA TYR A 79 -2.82 -25.37 2.31
C TYR A 79 -2.87 -24.05 3.10
N LYS A 80 -1.73 -23.38 3.31
CA LYS A 80 -1.61 -22.12 4.09
C LYS A 80 -2.21 -22.26 5.49
N THR A 81 -1.99 -23.41 6.10
CA THR A 81 -2.41 -23.78 7.46
C THR A 81 -1.22 -23.71 8.42
N ASN A 82 -1.46 -23.98 9.70
CA ASN A 82 -0.44 -23.92 10.76
C ASN A 82 -0.43 -25.22 11.57
N ALA A 83 -0.46 -26.38 10.90
CA ALA A 83 -0.32 -27.66 11.57
C ALA A 83 1.06 -27.77 12.24
N ILE A 84 1.07 -28.32 13.45
CA ILE A 84 2.26 -28.51 14.29
C ILE A 84 2.68 -29.98 14.30
N CYS A 85 1.74 -30.90 14.06
CA CYS A 85 1.99 -32.34 14.04
C CYS A 85 1.20 -33.05 12.93
N LEU A 86 1.62 -34.28 12.58
CA LEU A 86 0.96 -35.10 11.57
C LEU A 86 -0.50 -35.40 11.91
N ARG A 87 -0.84 -35.55 13.19
CA ARG A 87 -2.22 -35.75 13.64
C ARG A 87 -3.13 -34.62 13.16
N GLN A 88 -2.74 -33.35 13.35
CA GLN A 88 -3.54 -32.19 12.92
C GLN A 88 -3.72 -32.15 11.41
N LYS A 89 -2.68 -32.52 10.63
CA LYS A 89 -2.79 -32.68 9.17
C LYS A 89 -3.84 -33.74 8.82
N GLN A 90 -3.73 -34.94 9.40
CA GLN A 90 -4.62 -36.07 9.10
C GLN A 90 -6.08 -35.77 9.50
N GLU A 91 -6.29 -35.13 10.65
CA GLU A 91 -7.60 -34.67 11.11
C GLU A 91 -8.20 -33.66 10.15
N PHE A 92 -7.42 -32.67 9.70
CA PHE A 92 -7.87 -31.70 8.71
C PHE A 92 -8.26 -32.37 7.38
N GLU A 93 -7.41 -33.25 6.85
CA GLU A 93 -7.70 -33.95 5.59
C GLU A 93 -8.98 -34.80 5.70
N SER A 94 -9.12 -35.51 6.82
CA SER A 94 -10.30 -36.33 7.10
C SER A 94 -11.56 -35.47 7.24
N TRP A 95 -11.47 -34.33 7.91
CA TRP A 95 -12.56 -33.38 8.07
C TRP A 95 -12.99 -32.74 6.73
N VAL A 96 -12.02 -32.31 5.91
CA VAL A 96 -12.27 -31.77 4.58
C VAL A 96 -12.94 -32.81 3.68
N ARG A 97 -12.48 -34.06 3.69
CA ARG A 97 -13.09 -35.16 2.91
C ARG A 97 -14.49 -35.51 3.42
N LYS A 98 -14.66 -35.64 4.74
CA LYS A 98 -15.94 -36.01 5.38
C LYS A 98 -17.06 -35.04 5.08
N TYR A 99 -16.78 -33.74 5.05
CA TYR A 99 -17.78 -32.70 4.78
C TYR A 99 -17.64 -32.07 3.39
N GLU A 100 -16.79 -32.61 2.52
CA GLU A 100 -16.46 -32.06 1.19
C GLU A 100 -16.18 -30.55 1.20
N LEU A 101 -15.41 -30.09 2.18
CA LEU A 101 -15.15 -28.66 2.33
C LEU A 101 -14.26 -28.15 1.18
N ASP A 102 -14.50 -26.91 0.74
CA ASP A 102 -13.63 -26.29 -0.25
C ASP A 102 -12.30 -25.89 0.40
N TYR A 103 -11.28 -26.72 0.20
CA TYR A 103 -9.92 -26.47 0.70
C TYR A 103 -9.32 -25.17 0.13
N LYS A 104 -9.74 -24.72 -1.07
CA LYS A 104 -9.26 -23.45 -1.65
C LYS A 104 -9.74 -22.29 -0.80
N LEU A 105 -11.01 -22.31 -0.37
CA LEU A 105 -11.55 -21.30 0.53
C LEU A 105 -10.87 -21.34 1.91
N LEU A 106 -10.68 -22.53 2.48
CA LEU A 106 -9.97 -22.70 3.75
C LEU A 106 -8.53 -22.16 3.70
N SER A 107 -7.81 -22.39 2.59
CA SER A 107 -6.45 -21.88 2.42
C SER A 107 -6.33 -20.35 2.39
N LYS A 108 -7.43 -19.64 2.10
CA LYS A 108 -7.44 -18.16 2.13
C LYS A 108 -7.47 -17.60 3.54
N LEU A 109 -7.87 -18.41 4.53
CA LEU A 109 -8.01 -17.96 5.92
C LEU A 109 -6.66 -17.72 6.61
N LYS A 110 -5.62 -18.47 6.22
CA LYS A 110 -4.27 -18.37 6.79
C LYS A 110 -4.30 -18.46 8.32
N ASN A 111 -3.87 -17.41 9.01
CA ASN A 111 -3.82 -17.30 10.47
C ASN A 111 -5.21 -17.24 11.12
N ASN A 112 -6.28 -17.05 10.35
CA ASN A 112 -7.64 -17.01 10.86
C ASN A 112 -8.33 -18.38 10.81
N PHE A 113 -7.58 -19.45 10.60
CA PHE A 113 -8.08 -20.82 10.71
C PHE A 113 -7.32 -21.55 11.81
N ASP A 114 -8.08 -22.09 12.76
CA ASP A 114 -7.56 -22.95 13.80
C ASP A 114 -7.56 -24.39 13.30
N ILE A 115 -6.37 -24.92 13.06
CA ILE A 115 -6.18 -26.29 12.57
C ILE A 115 -6.46 -27.34 13.64
N GLN A 116 -6.29 -27.01 14.92
CA GLN A 116 -6.51 -27.92 16.04
C GLN A 116 -8.00 -28.09 16.30
N GLU A 117 -8.72 -26.98 16.27
CA GLU A 117 -10.16 -26.95 16.57
C GLU A 117 -11.03 -27.02 15.30
N LEU A 118 -10.41 -27.04 14.12
CA LEU A 118 -11.06 -27.08 12.80
C LEU A 118 -12.13 -25.99 12.64
N LYS A 119 -11.84 -24.78 13.13
CA LYS A 119 -12.77 -23.64 13.17
C LYS A 119 -12.16 -22.36 12.64
N VAL A 120 -13.01 -21.46 12.14
CA VAL A 120 -12.60 -20.12 11.70
C VAL A 120 -12.53 -19.19 12.92
N ILE A 121 -11.41 -18.50 13.07
CA ILE A 121 -11.16 -17.57 14.17
C ILE A 121 -11.62 -16.16 13.78
N ASN A 122 -12.09 -15.37 14.76
CA ASN A 122 -12.42 -13.95 14.59
C ASN A 122 -13.39 -13.69 13.43
N VAL A 123 -14.44 -14.51 13.33
CA VAL A 123 -15.51 -14.35 12.35
C VAL A 123 -16.29 -13.08 12.71
N PRO A 124 -16.34 -12.06 11.83
CA PRO A 124 -17.12 -10.86 12.10
C PRO A 124 -18.62 -11.19 12.04
N SER A 125 -19.46 -10.40 12.72
CA SER A 125 -20.89 -10.44 12.44
C SER A 125 -21.18 -9.92 11.03
N LYS A 126 -22.30 -10.36 10.42
CA LYS A 126 -22.72 -9.87 9.09
C LYS A 126 -22.85 -8.34 9.08
N ASN A 127 -23.44 -7.78 10.14
CA ASN A 127 -23.64 -6.34 10.27
C ASN A 127 -22.29 -5.60 10.34
N LYS A 128 -21.33 -6.10 11.15
CA LYS A 128 -19.99 -5.51 11.24
C LYS A 128 -19.28 -5.51 9.88
N PHE A 129 -19.38 -6.60 9.11
CA PHE A 129 -18.82 -6.66 7.77
C PHE A 129 -19.47 -5.65 6.82
N ILE A 130 -20.80 -5.55 6.81
CA ILE A 130 -21.54 -4.59 5.98
C ILE A 130 -21.17 -3.14 6.35
N THR A 131 -21.13 -2.81 7.65
CA THR A 131 -20.72 -1.48 8.12
C THR A 131 -19.31 -1.13 7.65
N LEU A 132 -18.35 -2.05 7.79
CA LEU A 132 -16.97 -1.82 7.32
C LEU A 132 -16.89 -1.66 5.80
N LEU A 133 -17.68 -2.41 5.05
CA LEU A 133 -17.77 -2.27 3.59
C LEU A 133 -18.33 -0.90 3.18
N ILE A 134 -19.38 -0.42 3.86
CA ILE A 134 -19.96 0.90 3.62
C ILE A 134 -18.94 2.00 3.93
N VAL A 135 -18.24 1.93 5.07
CA VAL A 135 -17.20 2.90 5.42
C VAL A 135 -16.10 2.92 4.36
N TYR A 136 -15.65 1.75 3.89
CA TYR A 136 -14.68 1.68 2.80
C TYR A 136 -15.18 2.37 1.51
N LEU A 137 -16.41 2.09 1.09
CA LEU A 137 -17.00 2.71 -0.10
C LEU A 137 -17.10 4.24 0.03
N LEU A 138 -17.45 4.75 1.21
CA LEU A 138 -17.48 6.19 1.49
C LEU A 138 -16.07 6.81 1.47
N THR A 139 -15.06 6.13 2.03
CA THR A 139 -13.67 6.62 1.96
C THR A 139 -13.13 6.59 0.54
N LEU A 140 -13.48 5.57 -0.25
CA LEU A 140 -13.10 5.46 -1.65
C LEU A 140 -13.75 6.58 -2.47
N SER A 141 -15.06 6.83 -2.31
CA SER A 141 -15.74 7.90 -3.04
C SER A 141 -15.16 9.27 -2.71
N LEU A 142 -14.90 9.56 -1.42
CA LEU A 142 -14.26 10.81 -1.00
C LEU A 142 -12.87 10.97 -1.63
N SER A 143 -12.07 9.89 -1.69
CA SER A 143 -10.76 9.94 -2.34
C SER A 143 -10.85 10.22 -3.83
N LEU A 144 -11.83 9.64 -4.55
CA LEU A 144 -12.03 9.87 -5.98
C LEU A 144 -12.47 11.31 -6.27
N ILE A 145 -13.29 11.89 -5.39
CA ILE A 145 -13.74 13.29 -5.50
C ILE A 145 -12.56 14.26 -5.34
N THR A 146 -11.60 13.96 -4.46
CA THR A 146 -10.45 14.84 -4.23
C THR A 146 -9.27 14.61 -5.19
N MET A 147 -9.25 13.49 -5.92
CA MET A 147 -8.17 13.17 -6.86
C MET A 147 -7.87 14.26 -7.91
N PRO A 148 -8.85 14.89 -8.58
CA PRO A 148 -8.56 15.95 -9.57
C PRO A 148 -7.77 17.11 -8.98
N PHE A 149 -8.10 17.53 -7.76
CA PHE A 149 -7.35 18.56 -7.04
C PHE A 149 -5.91 18.11 -6.75
N MET A 150 -5.74 16.89 -6.25
CA MET A 150 -4.42 16.34 -5.93
C MET A 150 -3.56 16.27 -7.20
N ILE A 151 -4.12 15.75 -8.30
CA ILE A 151 -3.42 15.64 -9.59
C ILE A 151 -3.01 17.02 -10.10
N ASN A 152 -3.92 18.00 -10.06
CA ASN A 152 -3.61 19.37 -10.49
C ASN A 152 -2.43 19.97 -9.71
N ASN A 153 -2.32 19.69 -8.42
CA ASN A 153 -1.18 20.15 -7.61
C ASN A 153 0.12 19.38 -7.87
N THR A 154 0.05 18.16 -8.42
CA THR A 154 1.24 17.37 -8.80
C THR A 154 1.77 17.73 -10.19
N THR A 155 0.90 18.06 -11.14
CA THR A 155 1.28 18.37 -12.52
C THR A 155 1.32 19.87 -12.80
N GLY A 156 0.66 20.67 -11.96
CA GLY A 156 0.59 22.12 -12.11
C GLY A 156 1.94 22.78 -11.86
N GLU A 157 2.29 23.73 -12.71
CA GLU A 157 3.43 24.63 -12.55
C GLU A 157 3.09 25.85 -11.69
N SER A 158 2.02 25.78 -10.90
CA SER A 158 1.54 26.86 -10.05
C SER A 158 1.67 26.52 -8.57
N LEU A 159 2.19 27.46 -7.80
CA LEU A 159 2.29 27.38 -6.34
C LEU A 159 1.00 27.89 -5.69
N LEU A 160 0.42 27.11 -4.78
CA LEU A 160 -0.68 27.57 -3.95
C LEU A 160 -0.11 28.34 -2.74
N ILE A 161 -0.41 29.63 -2.65
CA ILE A 161 0.01 30.48 -1.52
C ILE A 161 -1.21 31.03 -0.78
N GLN A 162 -1.06 31.22 0.52
CA GLN A 162 -2.04 31.93 1.34
C GLN A 162 -1.48 33.30 1.72
N LEU A 163 -2.22 34.36 1.43
CA LEU A 163 -1.89 35.70 1.90
C LEU A 163 -2.31 35.86 3.36
N LYS A 164 -1.40 36.31 4.22
CA LYS A 164 -1.70 36.55 5.64
C LYS A 164 -2.67 37.72 5.87
N SER A 165 -2.67 38.72 4.99
CA SER A 165 -3.47 39.94 5.11
C SER A 165 -4.97 39.65 5.00
N ASN A 166 -5.36 38.81 4.04
CA ASN A 166 -6.76 38.53 3.73
C ASN A 166 -7.17 37.06 3.95
N GLN A 167 -6.23 36.20 4.35
CA GLN A 167 -6.39 34.74 4.53
C GLN A 167 -6.86 33.99 3.27
N GLN A 168 -6.79 34.62 2.09
CA GLN A 168 -7.24 34.03 0.83
C GLN A 168 -6.09 33.25 0.17
N TYR A 169 -6.47 32.24 -0.61
CA TYR A 169 -5.55 31.40 -1.35
C TYR A 169 -5.44 31.86 -2.81
N TYR A 170 -4.23 31.78 -3.35
CA TYR A 170 -3.92 32.18 -4.72
C TYR A 170 -2.98 31.17 -5.37
N TRP A 171 -3.19 30.92 -6.65
CA TRP A 171 -2.28 30.24 -7.55
C TRP A 171 -1.26 31.24 -8.11
N LEU A 172 0.00 30.93 -7.94
CA LEU A 172 1.13 31.73 -8.37
C LEU A 172 1.90 30.96 -9.45
N LYS A 173 2.04 31.53 -10.65
CA LYS A 173 2.92 31.03 -11.71
C LYS A 173 3.90 32.13 -12.13
N ASP A 174 4.97 31.77 -12.83
CA ASP A 174 6.02 32.68 -13.33
C ASP A 174 5.46 33.94 -14.02
N ASP A 175 4.26 33.89 -14.59
CA ASP A 175 3.62 34.95 -15.39
C ASP A 175 2.25 35.45 -14.90
N TYR A 176 1.59 34.77 -13.95
CA TYR A 176 0.26 35.17 -13.47
C TYR A 176 -0.03 34.83 -11.99
N VAL A 177 -1.02 35.53 -11.44
CA VAL A 177 -1.63 35.26 -10.13
C VAL A 177 -3.13 35.07 -10.33
N ARG A 178 -3.69 33.97 -9.82
CA ARG A 178 -5.12 33.68 -9.88
C ARG A 178 -5.65 33.36 -8.49
N LYS A 179 -6.81 33.91 -8.13
CA LYS A 179 -7.47 33.55 -6.87
C LYS A 179 -7.96 32.10 -6.91
N PHE A 180 -7.72 31.35 -5.84
CA PHE A 180 -8.21 29.98 -5.72
C PHE A 180 -9.73 29.95 -5.55
N ASN A 181 -10.41 29.11 -6.33
CA ASN A 181 -11.85 28.89 -6.23
C ASN A 181 -12.15 27.39 -6.09
N TRP A 182 -12.90 27.01 -5.05
CA TRP A 182 -13.31 25.63 -4.79
C TRP A 182 -14.13 25.02 -5.93
N LYS A 183 -14.86 25.82 -6.71
CA LYS A 183 -15.66 25.33 -7.85
C LYS A 183 -14.78 24.83 -9.01
N GLU A 184 -13.57 25.37 -9.15
CA GLU A 184 -12.65 25.03 -10.24
C GLU A 184 -12.02 23.65 -10.08
N ILE A 185 -12.01 23.12 -8.86
CA ILE A 185 -11.54 21.76 -8.55
C ILE A 185 -12.35 20.69 -9.32
N PHE A 186 -13.63 20.97 -9.59
CA PHE A 186 -14.54 20.04 -10.24
C PHE A 186 -14.66 20.25 -11.75
N SER A 187 -14.09 21.34 -12.28
CA SER A 187 -14.08 21.62 -13.72
C SER A 187 -12.77 21.15 -14.35
N LEU A 188 -12.84 20.09 -15.16
CA LEU A 188 -11.74 19.62 -16.02
C LEU A 188 -11.29 20.66 -17.07
N SER A 189 -12.12 21.68 -17.32
CA SER A 189 -11.77 22.80 -18.19
C SER A 189 -11.06 23.88 -17.37
N HIS A 190 -9.74 23.87 -17.41
CA HIS A 190 -9.04 25.13 -17.26
C HIS A 190 -9.38 25.96 -18.50
N SER A 191 -10.26 26.95 -18.36
CA SER A 191 -10.27 28.06 -19.31
C SER A 191 -8.89 28.70 -19.18
N SER A 192 -8.01 28.29 -20.09
CA SER A 192 -6.68 28.82 -20.27
C SER A 192 -6.81 30.20 -20.88
N GLU A 193 -7.27 31.15 -20.08
CA GLU A 193 -7.02 32.54 -20.41
C GLU A 193 -5.53 32.77 -20.14
N LYS A 194 -4.79 32.93 -21.25
CA LYS A 194 -3.35 33.23 -21.22
C LYS A 194 -3.20 34.68 -20.79
N TYR A 195 -2.58 34.91 -19.64
CA TYR A 195 -2.29 36.26 -19.17
C TYR A 195 -0.81 36.56 -19.30
N THR A 196 -0.50 37.79 -19.71
CA THR A 196 0.85 38.32 -19.74
C THR A 196 0.97 39.43 -18.71
N HIS A 197 2.05 39.39 -17.92
CA HIS A 197 2.51 40.39 -16.95
C HIS A 197 1.44 41.07 -16.08
N CYS A 198 1.28 40.60 -14.84
CA CYS A 198 0.58 41.30 -13.75
C CYS A 198 -0.78 41.92 -14.14
N GLN A 199 -1.53 41.27 -15.04
CA GLN A 199 -2.93 41.58 -15.28
C GLN A 199 -3.77 40.56 -14.51
N PHE A 200 -4.44 41.08 -13.47
CA PHE A 200 -5.37 40.33 -12.63
C PHE A 200 -6.75 40.31 -13.27
N ILE A 201 -7.47 39.21 -13.07
CA ILE A 201 -8.88 39.11 -13.47
C ILE A 201 -9.80 39.06 -12.26
N GLU A 202 -10.84 39.87 -12.43
CA GLU A 202 -11.98 40.23 -11.59
C GLU A 202 -11.81 41.41 -10.62
N GLU A 203 -12.69 42.38 -10.89
CA GLU A 203 -12.86 43.71 -10.36
C GLU A 203 -13.30 43.65 -8.88
N ASN A 204 -12.50 44.25 -7.99
CA ASN A 204 -12.77 44.60 -6.57
C ASN A 204 -11.81 44.00 -5.54
N HIS A 205 -10.50 44.26 -5.67
CA HIS A 205 -9.57 44.07 -4.56
C HIS A 205 -8.62 45.27 -4.39
N SER A 206 -8.20 45.52 -3.14
CA SER A 206 -7.34 46.65 -2.80
C SER A 206 -5.97 46.48 -3.47
N SER A 207 -5.46 47.58 -4.01
CA SER A 207 -4.23 47.68 -4.80
C SER A 207 -2.99 47.10 -4.10
N ASP A 208 -2.97 47.05 -2.77
CA ASP A 208 -1.74 46.88 -1.99
C ASP A 208 -1.33 45.41 -1.80
N ASP A 209 -2.28 44.49 -1.63
CA ASP A 209 -2.02 43.04 -1.57
C ASP A 209 -1.49 42.54 -2.92
N ILE A 210 -2.08 43.06 -4.00
CA ILE A 210 -1.75 42.75 -5.40
C ILE A 210 -0.34 43.24 -5.74
N ASN A 211 -0.02 44.48 -5.36
CA ASN A 211 1.32 45.06 -5.53
C ASN A 211 2.38 44.28 -4.76
N THR A 212 2.03 43.73 -3.60
CA THR A 212 2.94 42.90 -2.80
C THR A 212 3.24 41.56 -3.51
N ILE A 213 2.22 40.87 -4.04
CA ILE A 213 2.44 39.62 -4.79
C ILE A 213 3.23 39.88 -6.08
N CYS A 214 2.89 40.91 -6.85
CA CYS A 214 3.61 41.24 -8.09
C CYS A 214 5.08 41.63 -7.83
N LYS A 215 5.39 42.33 -6.73
CA LYS A 215 6.78 42.59 -6.32
C LYS A 215 7.54 41.30 -6.01
N ILE A 216 6.88 40.31 -5.42
CA ILE A 216 7.48 39.01 -5.12
C ILE A 216 7.79 38.23 -6.39
N ILE A 217 6.91 38.24 -7.40
CA ILE A 217 7.11 37.55 -8.69
C ILE A 217 8.20 38.22 -9.55
N LEU A 218 8.24 39.56 -9.56
CA LEU A 218 9.17 40.32 -10.41
C LEU A 218 10.63 40.29 -9.89
N ASP A 219 10.85 39.88 -8.65
CA ASP A 219 12.20 39.70 -8.10
C ASP A 219 12.81 38.37 -8.56
N LYS A 220 13.85 38.44 -9.39
CA LYS A 220 14.60 37.27 -9.90
C LYS A 220 15.10 36.34 -8.80
N LYS A 221 15.37 36.85 -7.59
CA LYS A 221 15.80 36.03 -6.45
C LYS A 221 14.67 35.12 -5.92
N ASN A 222 13.42 35.54 -6.10
CA ASN A 222 12.25 34.78 -5.69
C ASN A 222 11.84 33.72 -6.71
N ASN A 223 12.24 33.83 -7.98
CA ASN A 223 11.92 32.83 -9.01
C ASN A 223 12.52 31.45 -8.72
N GLU A 224 13.76 31.37 -8.21
CA GLU A 224 14.34 30.09 -7.79
C GLU A 224 13.59 29.51 -6.58
N TYR A 225 13.17 30.37 -5.65
CA TYR A 225 12.40 29.97 -4.48
C TYR A 225 10.99 29.48 -4.86
N ILE A 226 10.31 30.15 -5.79
CA ILE A 226 9.00 29.75 -6.31
C ILE A 226 9.11 28.38 -7.00
N LYS A 227 10.10 28.19 -7.88
CA LYS A 227 10.33 26.89 -8.55
C LYS A 227 10.65 25.76 -7.57
N SER A 228 11.49 26.03 -6.58
CA SER A 228 11.78 25.06 -5.51
C SER A 228 10.53 24.74 -4.68
N SER A 229 9.68 25.73 -4.43
CA SER A 229 8.43 25.56 -3.67
C SER A 229 7.38 24.78 -4.46
N ILE A 230 7.26 25.02 -5.77
CA ILE A 230 6.41 24.23 -6.68
C ILE A 230 6.84 22.77 -6.64
N ASN A 231 8.13 22.48 -6.83
CA ASN A 231 8.64 21.10 -6.79
C ASN A 231 8.39 20.45 -5.42
N THR A 232 8.53 21.21 -4.32
CA THR A 232 8.21 20.73 -2.97
C THR A 232 6.72 20.41 -2.83
N GLN A 233 5.84 21.29 -3.29
CA GLN A 233 4.39 21.07 -3.33
C GLN A 233 4.05 19.81 -4.13
N GLN A 234 4.56 19.68 -5.36
CA GLN A 234 4.33 18.51 -6.21
C GLN A 234 4.73 17.21 -5.50
N ASN A 235 5.92 17.17 -4.91
CA ASN A 235 6.40 16.00 -4.16
C ASN A 235 5.53 15.68 -2.93
N LEU A 236 5.07 16.70 -2.19
CA LEU A 236 4.15 16.52 -1.07
C LEU A 236 2.84 15.87 -1.52
N PHE A 237 2.23 16.38 -2.59
CA PHE A 237 0.98 15.84 -3.12
C PHE A 237 1.15 14.42 -3.68
N ILE A 238 2.27 14.11 -4.35
CA ILE A 238 2.61 12.74 -4.78
C ILE A 238 2.69 11.81 -3.57
N MET A 239 3.39 12.20 -2.50
CA MET A 239 3.49 11.40 -1.28
C MET A 239 2.12 11.14 -0.66
N ILE A 240 1.24 12.15 -0.60
CA ILE A 240 -0.12 11.98 -0.08
C ILE A 240 -0.93 11.00 -0.94
N ILE A 241 -0.87 11.11 -2.27
CA ILE A 241 -1.55 10.17 -3.19
C ILE A 241 -1.09 8.74 -2.94
N VAL A 242 0.23 8.52 -2.82
CA VAL A 242 0.80 7.18 -2.55
C VAL A 242 0.33 6.65 -1.19
N ILE A 243 0.33 7.48 -0.15
CA ILE A 243 -0.15 7.09 1.19
C ILE A 243 -1.63 6.69 1.13
N ILE A 244 -2.49 7.49 0.49
CA ILE A 244 -3.91 7.19 0.33
C ILE A 244 -4.10 5.86 -0.41
N ALA A 245 -3.35 5.62 -1.49
CA ALA A 245 -3.41 4.37 -2.25
C ALA A 245 -3.03 3.15 -1.40
N VAL A 246 -1.97 3.26 -0.58
CA VAL A 246 -1.55 2.19 0.34
C VAL A 246 -2.62 1.92 1.39
N ILE A 247 -3.22 2.96 1.99
CA ILE A 247 -4.30 2.80 2.98
C ILE A 247 -5.51 2.10 2.36
N LEU A 248 -5.96 2.54 1.19
CA LEU A 248 -7.09 1.92 0.47
C LEU A 248 -6.81 0.46 0.14
N PHE A 249 -5.60 0.14 -0.31
CA PHE A 249 -5.19 -1.23 -0.61
C PHE A 249 -5.16 -2.13 0.63
N GLN A 250 -4.63 -1.63 1.75
CA GLN A 250 -4.64 -2.36 3.03
C GLN A 250 -6.07 -2.62 3.52
N TRP A 251 -6.95 -1.62 3.43
CA TRP A 251 -8.36 -1.75 3.78
C TRP A 251 -9.09 -2.76 2.90
N LEU A 252 -8.89 -2.71 1.58
CA LEU A 252 -9.45 -3.68 0.64
C LEU A 252 -9.00 -5.11 0.96
N SER A 253 -7.70 -5.28 1.21
CA SER A 253 -7.11 -6.57 1.61
C SER A 253 -7.72 -7.09 2.92
N TYR A 254 -7.96 -6.20 3.88
CA TYR A 254 -8.60 -6.54 5.15
C TYR A 254 -10.07 -6.94 4.98
N ILE A 255 -10.85 -6.21 4.17
CA ILE A 255 -12.25 -6.55 3.84
C ILE A 255 -12.33 -7.89 3.13
N TYR A 256 -11.45 -8.13 2.15
CA TYR A 256 -11.37 -9.42 1.46
C TYR A 256 -11.10 -10.58 2.43
N SER A 257 -10.18 -10.38 3.39
CA SER A 257 -9.90 -11.34 4.46
C SER A 257 -11.14 -11.59 5.36
N LEU A 258 -11.90 -10.55 5.70
CA LEU A 258 -13.15 -10.69 6.47
C LEU A 258 -14.22 -11.45 5.68
N GLY A 259 -14.36 -11.18 4.38
CA GLY A 259 -15.29 -11.88 3.49
C GLY A 259 -15.00 -13.38 3.43
N ASN A 260 -13.74 -13.75 3.20
CA ASN A 260 -13.33 -15.17 3.20
C ASN A 260 -13.63 -15.88 4.53
N ARG A 261 -13.44 -15.20 5.68
CA ARG A 261 -13.79 -15.75 7.01
C ARG A 261 -15.28 -16.04 7.14
N LEU A 262 -16.12 -15.09 6.70
CA LEU A 262 -17.57 -15.25 6.73
C LEU A 262 -18.05 -16.38 5.82
N ASP A 263 -17.53 -16.45 4.60
CA ASP A 263 -17.93 -17.46 3.62
C ASP A 263 -17.48 -18.85 4.06
N ALA A 264 -16.26 -18.97 4.60
CA ALA A 264 -15.78 -20.23 5.14
C ALA A 264 -16.61 -20.71 6.34
N ASP A 265 -16.90 -19.83 7.30
CA ASP A 265 -17.73 -20.16 8.46
C ASP A 265 -19.14 -20.61 8.05
N ARG A 266 -19.76 -19.90 7.09
CA ARG A 266 -21.07 -20.29 6.54
C ARG A 266 -21.01 -21.63 5.81
N MET A 267 -19.98 -21.86 5.00
CA MET A 267 -19.77 -23.13 4.30
C MET A 267 -19.66 -24.29 5.29
N ILE A 268 -18.80 -24.15 6.29
CA ILE A 268 -18.58 -25.16 7.33
C ILE A 268 -19.90 -25.47 8.05
N LYS A 269 -20.59 -24.45 8.57
CA LYS A 269 -21.86 -24.62 9.29
C LYS A 269 -22.93 -25.29 8.42
N LYS A 270 -23.04 -24.89 7.15
CA LYS A 270 -24.01 -25.47 6.21
C LYS A 270 -23.71 -26.94 5.91
N LYS A 271 -22.46 -27.26 5.55
CA LYS A 271 -22.09 -28.63 5.15
C LYS A 271 -22.08 -29.61 6.32
N ILE A 272 -21.69 -29.16 7.53
CA ILE A 272 -21.78 -29.99 8.73
C ILE A 272 -23.24 -30.27 9.07
N LYS A 273 -24.12 -29.26 9.07
CA LYS A 273 -25.55 -29.44 9.36
C LYS A 273 -26.26 -30.37 8.37
N GLN A 274 -25.83 -30.41 7.10
CA GLN A 274 -26.43 -31.29 6.09
C GLN A 274 -26.04 -32.77 6.24
N ARG A 275 -24.99 -33.09 7.01
CA ARG A 275 -24.44 -34.45 7.17
C ARG A 275 -24.50 -34.97 8.62
N LEU A 276 -25.13 -34.21 9.51
CA LEU A 276 -25.56 -34.64 10.83
C LEU A 276 -27.03 -35.07 10.73
#